data_AF-A0AAP6HI18-F1
#
_entry.id   AF-A0AAP6HI18-F1
#
_cell.length_a   1.000
_cell.length_b   1.000
_cell.length_c   1.000
_cell.angle_alpha   90.00
_cell.angle_beta   90.00
_cell.angle_gamma   90.00
#
_symmetry.space_group_name_H-M   'P 1'
#
loop_
_entity.id
_entity.type
_entity.pdbx_description
1 polymer ?
#
loop_
_entity_poly.entity_id
_entity_poly.type
_entity_poly.pdbx_seq_one_letter_code
_entity_poly.pdbx_strand_id
1 'polypeptide(L)'
;CLVLKYRYKKSNNMENKTNYVKRTQKDYSLSFKHQVVFEVESGAESTTSVQRKYGIQSRSTVVSWLRKFGTFDWENQIISKMPKSAEAKIKELEAKIKLLEKQKKHLKKEAEFSSDKAAIFDLMIELAEKEYNIDIRKNSSPESLTPTQHKNKKA
;
A
#
# COMPACT_ATOMS: atom_id res chain seq x y z
N CYS A 1 -31.27 32.18 13.20
CA CYS A 1 -29.91 31.58 13.16
C CYS A 1 -28.91 32.59 12.62
N LEU A 2 -27.78 32.79 13.30
CA LEU A 2 -26.80 33.84 13.01
C LEU A 2 -25.85 33.42 11.86
N VAL A 3 -26.14 33.85 10.63
CA VAL A 3 -25.16 33.77 9.53
C VAL A 3 -24.23 34.98 9.62
N LEU A 4 -23.13 34.84 10.34
CA LEU A 4 -22.08 35.86 10.44
C LEU A 4 -21.37 36.05 9.09
N LYS A 5 -21.89 36.98 8.29
CA LYS A 5 -21.22 37.48 7.08
C LYS A 5 -19.94 38.24 7.48
N TYR A 6 -18.81 37.54 7.47
CA TYR A 6 -17.49 38.18 7.58
C TYR A 6 -17.25 39.11 6.39
N ARG A 7 -17.58 40.40 6.56
CA ARG A 7 -17.25 41.47 5.62
C ARG A 7 -15.73 41.68 5.61
N TYR A 8 -15.06 41.20 4.56
CA TYR A 8 -13.68 41.60 4.29
C TYR A 8 -13.66 43.07 3.85
N LYS A 9 -13.39 43.98 4.79
CA LYS A 9 -13.29 45.42 4.54
C LYS A 9 -11.91 45.70 3.94
N LYS A 10 -11.83 45.80 2.60
CA LYS A 10 -10.61 46.16 1.87
C LYS A 10 -10.14 47.53 2.37
N SER A 11 -9.09 47.55 3.19
CA SER A 11 -8.55 48.79 3.74
C SER A 11 -7.83 49.59 2.65
N ASN A 12 -7.87 50.91 2.77
CA ASN A 12 -7.36 51.82 1.75
C ASN A 12 -5.84 51.72 1.59
N ASN A 13 -5.39 52.09 0.38
CA ASN A 13 -4.01 52.13 -0.04
C ASN A 13 -3.21 53.14 0.80
N MET A 14 -2.63 52.71 1.92
CA MET A 14 -1.54 53.45 2.55
C MET A 14 -0.29 53.27 1.71
N GLU A 15 0.33 54.39 1.32
CA GLU A 15 1.72 54.44 0.85
C GLU A 15 2.65 54.00 1.98
N ASN A 16 2.74 52.69 2.17
CA ASN A 16 3.74 52.09 3.02
C ASN A 16 5.09 52.30 2.33
N LYS A 17 5.75 53.42 2.63
CA LYS A 17 7.21 53.52 2.54
C LYS A 17 7.75 52.33 3.32
N THR A 18 8.14 51.28 2.59
CA THR A 18 8.69 50.09 3.19
C THR A 18 9.99 50.51 3.85
N ASN A 19 9.98 50.63 5.18
CA ASN A 19 11.19 50.69 5.99
C ASN A 19 11.89 49.34 5.88
N TYR A 20 12.48 49.10 4.71
CA TYR A 20 13.26 47.93 4.37
C TYR A 20 14.58 48.03 5.12
N VAL A 21 14.53 47.62 6.38
CA VAL A 21 15.73 47.43 7.19
C VAL A 21 16.59 46.39 6.48
N LYS A 22 17.75 46.81 5.98
CA LYS A 22 18.71 45.89 5.36
C LYS A 22 19.05 44.80 6.36
N ARG A 23 18.88 43.55 5.92
CA ARG A 23 19.26 42.36 6.69
C ARG A 23 20.76 42.39 6.97
N THR A 24 21.15 42.29 8.23
CA THR A 24 22.54 42.14 8.63
C THR A 24 23.03 40.73 8.32
N GLN A 25 24.27 40.58 7.85
CA GLN A 25 24.86 39.25 7.74
C GLN A 25 24.99 38.67 9.15
N LYS A 26 24.42 37.49 9.38
CA LYS A 26 24.48 36.75 10.64
C LYS A 26 24.90 35.33 10.33
N ASP A 27 26.13 35.00 10.71
CA ASP A 27 26.67 33.67 10.55
C ASP A 27 26.27 32.79 11.73
N TYR A 28 25.82 31.58 11.42
CA TYR A 28 25.33 30.59 12.38
C TYR A 28 26.26 29.38 12.35
N SER A 29 26.72 28.94 13.53
CA SER A 29 27.58 27.75 13.65
C SER A 29 26.84 26.49 13.18
N LEU A 30 27.59 25.46 12.77
CA LEU A 30 27.00 24.20 12.30
C LEU A 30 26.24 23.48 13.42
N SER A 31 26.80 23.45 14.63
CA SER A 31 26.14 22.88 15.82
C SER A 31 24.78 23.53 16.12
N PHE A 32 24.69 24.86 16.05
CA PHE A 32 23.45 25.58 16.23
C PHE A 32 22.39 25.23 15.15
N LYS A 33 22.83 25.05 13.89
CA LYS A 33 21.92 24.62 12.81
C LYS A 33 21.34 23.23 13.08
N HIS A 34 22.16 22.28 13.52
CA HIS A 34 21.69 20.93 13.87
C HIS A 34 20.76 20.95 15.08
N GLN A 35 21.05 21.74 16.12
CA GLN A 35 20.16 21.89 17.27
C GLN A 35 18.78 22.44 16.85
N VAL A 36 18.75 23.49 16.03
CA VAL A 36 17.52 24.08 15.49
C VAL A 36 16.73 23.11 14.61
N VAL A 37 17.42 22.27 13.84
CA VAL A 37 16.79 21.22 13.03
C VAL A 37 16.18 20.13 13.92
N PHE A 38 16.96 19.58 14.85
CA PHE A 38 16.51 18.53 15.78
C PHE A 38 15.28 18.94 16.59
N GLU A 39 15.21 20.19 17.05
CA GLU A 39 14.06 20.71 17.81
C GLU A 39 12.78 20.84 16.97
N VAL A 40 12.91 21.15 15.67
CA VAL A 40 11.75 21.14 14.76
C VAL A 40 11.36 19.71 14.37
N GLU A 41 12.32 18.82 14.15
CA GLU A 41 12.07 17.42 13.78
C GLU A 41 11.47 16.60 14.94
N SER A 42 11.80 16.94 16.19
CA SER A 42 11.15 16.35 17.37
C SER A 42 9.68 16.75 17.54
N GLY A 43 9.20 17.71 16.74
CA GLY A 43 7.83 18.23 16.79
C GLY A 43 7.54 19.13 18.00
N ALA A 44 8.54 19.41 18.84
CA ALA A 44 8.37 20.24 20.04
C ALA A 44 7.99 21.70 19.71
N GLU A 45 8.54 22.24 18.62
CA GLU A 45 8.33 23.64 18.22
C GLU A 45 8.14 23.81 16.71
N SER A 46 7.23 24.69 16.31
CA SER A 46 7.01 24.99 14.89
C SER A 46 8.12 25.86 14.29
N THR A 47 8.38 25.74 12.98
CA THR A 47 9.38 26.58 12.27
C THR A 47 9.25 28.10 12.50
N THR A 48 8.03 28.60 12.77
CA THR A 48 7.78 30.01 13.09
C THR A 48 8.06 30.32 14.57
N SER A 49 7.83 29.36 15.46
CA SER A 49 8.15 29.50 16.89
C SER A 49 9.67 29.51 17.10
N VAL A 50 10.38 28.53 16.56
CA VAL A 50 11.87 28.42 16.60
C VAL A 50 12.53 29.67 16.01
N GLN A 51 11.98 30.22 14.92
CA GLN A 51 12.46 31.47 14.31
C GLN A 51 12.41 32.66 15.28
N ARG A 52 11.34 32.77 16.10
CA ARG A 52 11.20 33.82 17.13
C ARG A 52 12.08 33.52 18.34
N LYS A 53 12.03 32.28 18.85
CA LYS A 53 12.75 31.80 20.04
C LYS A 53 14.25 32.09 19.98
N TYR A 54 14.89 31.87 18.82
CA TYR A 54 16.33 32.09 18.65
C TYR A 54 16.71 33.36 17.87
N GLY A 55 15.75 34.25 17.58
CA GLY A 55 16.01 35.46 16.79
C GLY A 55 16.67 35.16 15.44
N ILE A 56 16.11 34.18 14.71
CA ILE A 56 16.57 33.82 13.37
C ILE A 56 15.97 34.80 12.37
N GLN A 57 16.79 35.27 11.42
CA GLN A 57 16.45 36.36 10.50
C GLN A 57 15.18 36.13 9.66
N SER A 58 14.86 34.87 9.35
CA SER A 58 13.69 34.51 8.56
C SER A 58 13.31 33.06 8.81
N ARG A 59 12.00 32.75 8.72
CA ARG A 59 11.50 31.38 8.68
C ARG A 59 12.12 30.60 7.50
N SER A 60 12.36 31.27 6.37
CA SER A 60 12.99 30.65 5.20
C SER A 60 14.40 30.12 5.50
N THR A 61 15.15 30.76 6.40
CA THR A 61 16.47 30.29 6.83
C THR A 61 16.37 28.95 7.56
N VAL A 62 15.39 28.81 8.47
CA VAL A 62 15.11 27.55 9.17
C VAL A 62 14.70 26.45 8.18
N VAL A 63 13.81 26.76 7.23
CA VAL A 63 13.39 25.82 6.17
C VAL A 63 14.58 25.40 5.29
N SER A 64 15.51 26.30 4.98
CA SER A 64 16.74 25.97 4.25
C SER A 64 17.71 25.10 5.03
N TRP A 65 17.68 25.11 6.37
CA TRP A 65 18.47 24.18 7.19
C TRP A 65 17.80 22.80 7.27
N LEU A 66 16.47 22.75 7.44
CA LEU A 66 15.71 21.50 7.41
C LEU A 66 15.92 20.74 6.10
N ARG A 67 15.92 21.44 4.95
CA ARG A 67 16.23 20.81 3.64
C ARG A 67 17.68 20.34 3.45
N LYS A 68 18.62 20.75 4.31
CA LYS A 68 20.06 20.45 4.15
C LYS A 68 20.61 19.50 5.22
N PHE A 69 20.01 19.52 6.41
CA PHE A 69 20.50 18.83 7.60
C PHE A 69 19.38 18.05 8.31
N GLY A 70 18.14 18.14 7.84
CA GLY A 70 17.03 17.35 8.35
C GLY A 70 17.11 15.90 7.90
N THR A 71 16.65 15.02 8.77
CA THR A 71 16.41 13.60 8.48
C THR A 71 15.05 13.40 7.80
N PHE A 72 14.14 14.37 7.89
CA PHE A 72 12.82 14.30 7.28
C PHE A 72 12.90 14.49 5.75
N ASP A 73 12.94 13.38 5.01
CA ASP A 73 13.02 13.36 3.54
C ASP A 73 11.88 14.13 2.86
N TRP A 74 12.10 15.42 2.60
CA TRP A 74 11.24 16.19 1.70
C TRP A 74 11.39 15.70 0.25
N GLU A 75 12.52 15.06 -0.08
CA GLU A 75 12.83 14.57 -1.42
C GLU A 75 12.17 13.21 -1.72
N ASN A 76 11.86 12.35 -0.74
CA ASN A 76 11.06 11.13 -0.97
C ASN A 76 9.58 11.41 -1.30
N GLN A 77 9.11 12.67 -1.20
CA GLN A 77 7.82 13.07 -1.77
C GLN A 77 7.87 13.20 -3.29
N ILE A 78 9.06 13.51 -3.84
CA ILE A 78 9.30 13.46 -5.27
C ILE A 78 9.63 12.01 -5.59
N ILE A 79 8.62 11.24 -6.03
CA ILE A 79 8.83 10.01 -6.79
C ILE A 79 9.48 10.42 -8.11
N SER A 80 10.78 10.71 -8.06
CA SER A 80 11.61 10.97 -9.20
C SER A 80 11.63 9.67 -10.00
N LYS A 81 10.88 9.65 -11.10
CA LYS A 81 10.96 8.59 -12.11
C LYS A 81 12.28 8.71 -12.87
N MET A 82 13.39 8.70 -12.13
CA MET A 82 14.70 8.37 -12.68
C MET A 82 14.54 7.00 -13.33
N PRO A 83 14.84 6.85 -14.63
CA PRO A 83 14.84 5.54 -15.25
C PRO A 83 15.87 4.68 -14.53
N LYS A 84 15.42 3.58 -13.91
CA LYS A 84 16.31 2.58 -13.30
C LYS A 84 17.36 2.19 -14.35
N SER A 85 18.64 2.16 -13.97
CA SER A 85 19.70 1.64 -14.83
C SER A 85 19.31 0.26 -15.38
N ALA A 86 19.69 -0.03 -16.63
CA ALA A 86 19.31 -1.27 -17.30
C ALA A 86 19.69 -2.51 -16.47
N GLU A 87 20.86 -2.49 -15.84
CA GLU A 87 21.36 -3.53 -14.94
C GLU A 87 20.46 -3.77 -13.72
N ALA A 88 19.99 -2.69 -13.08
CA ALA A 88 19.10 -2.78 -11.93
C ALA A 88 17.74 -3.38 -12.32
N LYS A 89 17.24 -3.04 -13.52
CA LYS A 89 16.01 -3.63 -14.08
C LYS A 89 16.18 -5.10 -14.44
N ILE A 90 17.34 -5.50 -14.99
CA ILE A 90 17.66 -6.90 -15.29
C ILE A 90 17.63 -7.73 -14.00
N LYS A 91 18.36 -7.31 -12.97
CA LYS A 91 18.43 -8.01 -11.67
C LYS A 91 17.07 -8.15 -10.97
N GLU A 92 16.22 -7.13 -11.08
CA GLU A 92 14.83 -7.16 -10.58
C GLU A 92 13.96 -8.17 -11.36
N LEU A 93 14.09 -8.22 -12.69
CA LEU A 93 13.38 -9.17 -13.53
C LEU A 93 13.84 -10.62 -13.31
N GLU A 94 15.15 -10.86 -13.17
CA GLU A 94 15.72 -12.17 -12.82
C GLU A 94 15.17 -12.70 -11.50
N ALA A 95 15.16 -11.86 -10.45
CA ALA A 95 14.59 -12.21 -9.16
C ALA A 95 13.09 -12.55 -9.27
N LYS A 96 12.33 -11.81 -10.09
CA LYS A 96 10.91 -12.05 -10.34
C LYS A 96 10.67 -13.36 -11.11
N ILE A 97 11.47 -13.65 -12.14
CA ILE A 97 11.42 -14.91 -12.90
C ILE A 97 11.67 -16.09 -11.96
N LYS A 98 12.76 -16.06 -11.18
CA LYS A 98 13.12 -17.12 -10.23
C LYS A 98 12.03 -17.39 -9.18
N LEU A 99 11.33 -16.35 -8.72
CA LEU A 99 10.19 -16.48 -7.82
C LEU A 99 8.98 -17.16 -8.50
N LEU A 100 8.62 -16.70 -9.70
CA LEU A 100 7.50 -17.25 -10.48
C LEU A 100 7.74 -18.70 -10.90
N GLU A 101 8.98 -19.06 -11.24
CA GLU A 101 9.38 -20.45 -11.52
C GLU A 101 9.22 -21.35 -10.30
N LYS A 102 9.64 -20.89 -9.11
CA LYS A 102 9.46 -21.63 -7.86
C LYS A 102 7.97 -21.85 -7.55
N GLN A 103 7.13 -20.83 -7.74
CA GLN A 103 5.68 -20.93 -7.57
C GLN A 103 5.05 -21.91 -8.57
N LYS A 104 5.38 -21.80 -9.86
CA LYS A 104 4.92 -22.76 -10.89
C LYS A 104 5.34 -24.19 -10.59
N LYS A 105 6.57 -24.42 -10.13
CA LYS A 105 7.06 -25.75 -9.76
C LYS A 105 6.29 -26.35 -8.58
N HIS A 106 5.96 -25.53 -7.57
CA HIS A 106 5.12 -25.98 -6.44
C HIS A 106 3.73 -26.38 -6.91
N LEU A 107 3.03 -25.48 -7.60
CA LEU A 107 1.65 -25.70 -8.06
C LEU A 107 1.54 -26.88 -9.03
N LYS A 108 2.53 -27.10 -9.90
CA LYS A 108 2.58 -28.30 -10.76
C LYS A 108 2.66 -29.58 -9.94
N LYS A 109 3.59 -29.67 -8.99
CA LYS A 109 3.76 -30.86 -8.13
C LYS A 109 2.51 -31.15 -7.30
N GLU A 110 1.84 -30.11 -6.83
CA GLU A 110 0.58 -30.21 -6.07
C GLU A 110 -0.57 -30.71 -6.94
N ALA A 111 -0.69 -30.19 -8.16
CA ALA A 111 -1.66 -30.66 -9.16
C ALA A 111 -1.40 -32.11 -9.58
N GLU A 112 -0.15 -32.46 -9.89
CA GLU A 112 0.29 -33.83 -10.20
C GLU A 112 -0.11 -34.80 -9.07
N PHE A 113 0.27 -34.51 -7.83
CA PHE A 113 -0.10 -35.33 -6.66
C PHE A 113 -1.62 -35.45 -6.45
N SER A 114 -2.38 -34.39 -6.72
CA SER A 114 -3.84 -34.45 -6.63
C SER A 114 -4.47 -35.33 -7.72
N SER A 115 -3.90 -35.30 -8.93
CA SER A 115 -4.31 -36.12 -10.07
C SER A 115 -3.99 -37.59 -9.84
N ASP A 116 -2.78 -37.90 -9.40
CA ASP A 116 -2.35 -39.27 -9.08
C ASP A 116 -3.22 -39.87 -7.99
N LYS A 117 -3.53 -39.09 -6.94
CA LYS A 117 -4.42 -39.52 -5.85
C LYS A 117 -5.84 -39.82 -6.34
N ALA A 118 -6.39 -39.02 -7.26
CA ALA A 118 -7.69 -39.28 -7.87
C ALA A 118 -7.66 -40.57 -8.72
N ALA A 119 -6.66 -40.72 -9.59
CA ALA A 119 -6.51 -41.90 -10.45
C ALA A 119 -6.34 -43.20 -9.64
N ILE A 120 -5.58 -43.17 -8.54
CA ILE A 120 -5.42 -44.32 -7.62
C ILE A 120 -6.75 -44.68 -6.94
N PHE A 121 -7.55 -43.69 -6.52
CA PHE A 121 -8.86 -43.95 -5.93
C PHE A 121 -9.87 -44.51 -6.94
N ASP A 122 -9.92 -43.99 -8.16
CA ASP A 122 -10.78 -44.55 -9.21
C ASP A 122 -10.40 -46.01 -9.52
N LEU A 123 -9.10 -46.31 -9.65
CA LEU A 123 -8.61 -47.68 -9.83
C LEU A 123 -8.99 -48.60 -8.65
N MET A 124 -8.87 -48.11 -7.41
CA MET A 124 -9.24 -48.88 -6.21
C MET A 124 -10.73 -49.18 -6.15
N ILE A 125 -11.58 -48.22 -6.55
CA ILE A 125 -13.03 -48.41 -6.65
C ILE A 125 -13.34 -49.45 -7.73
N GLU A 126 -12.74 -49.34 -8.92
CA GLU A 126 -12.93 -50.32 -10.00
C GLU A 126 -12.56 -51.75 -9.58
N LEU A 127 -11.49 -51.93 -8.81
CA LEU A 127 -11.09 -53.25 -8.31
C LEU A 127 -12.08 -53.79 -7.27
N ALA A 128 -12.54 -52.94 -6.34
CA ALA A 128 -13.52 -53.32 -5.33
C ALA A 128 -14.89 -53.70 -5.93
N GLU A 129 -15.36 -52.94 -6.92
CA GLU A 129 -16.60 -53.24 -7.65
C GLU A 129 -16.49 -54.58 -8.41
N LYS A 130 -15.32 -54.86 -9.03
CA LYS A 130 -15.07 -56.13 -9.77
C LYS A 130 -14.92 -57.35 -8.87
N GLU A 131 -14.23 -57.23 -7.72
CA GLU A 131 -13.89 -58.38 -6.86
C GLU A 131 -15.00 -58.73 -5.87
N TYR A 132 -15.70 -57.73 -5.32
CA TYR A 132 -16.72 -57.94 -4.29
C TYR A 132 -18.16 -57.79 -4.82
N ASN A 133 -18.36 -57.35 -6.07
CA ASN A 133 -19.67 -57.13 -6.68
C ASN A 133 -20.59 -56.22 -5.84
N ILE A 134 -20.00 -55.20 -5.20
CA ILE A 134 -20.68 -54.15 -4.44
C ILE A 134 -20.73 -52.90 -5.31
N ASP A 135 -21.91 -52.36 -5.61
CA ASP A 135 -22.04 -51.06 -6.27
C ASP A 135 -21.63 -49.94 -5.30
N ILE A 136 -20.41 -49.40 -5.47
CA ILE A 136 -19.87 -48.33 -4.63
C ILE A 136 -20.18 -46.96 -5.25
N ARG A 137 -20.06 -46.82 -6.58
CA ARG A 137 -20.53 -45.62 -7.30
C ARG A 137 -22.06 -45.60 -7.38
N LYS A 138 -22.64 -44.43 -7.12
CA LYS A 138 -24.10 -44.25 -7.07
C LYS A 138 -24.69 -44.11 -8.47
N ASN A 139 -25.28 -45.19 -8.99
CA ASN A 139 -25.81 -45.29 -10.36
C ASN A 139 -27.28 -45.79 -10.36
N SER A 140 -28.36 -45.01 -10.25
CA SER A 140 -28.61 -43.56 -10.27
C SER A 140 -28.69 -42.82 -11.63
N SER A 141 -29.24 -43.53 -12.63
CA SER A 141 -30.15 -42.91 -13.59
C SER A 141 -31.29 -42.17 -12.85
N PRO A 142 -31.82 -41.03 -13.34
CA PRO A 142 -33.00 -40.40 -12.77
C PRO A 142 -34.27 -41.21 -13.10
N GLU A 143 -34.48 -42.30 -12.36
CA GLU A 143 -35.69 -43.13 -12.43
C GLU A 143 -36.90 -42.28 -12.05
N SER A 144 -37.65 -41.83 -13.06
CA SER A 144 -38.82 -40.98 -12.89
C SER A 144 -39.90 -41.70 -12.11
N LEU A 145 -40.17 -41.27 -10.87
CA LEU A 145 -41.29 -41.75 -10.06
C LEU A 145 -42.62 -41.56 -10.81
N THR A 146 -43.19 -42.64 -11.33
CA THR A 146 -44.53 -42.61 -11.93
C THR A 146 -45.60 -42.58 -10.84
N PRO A 147 -46.66 -41.75 -10.96
CA PRO A 147 -47.67 -41.67 -9.91
C PRO A 147 -48.50 -42.95 -9.81
N THR A 148 -48.57 -43.52 -8.62
CA THR A 148 -49.32 -44.77 -8.36
C THR A 148 -50.82 -44.53 -8.54
N GLN A 149 -51.44 -45.15 -9.54
CA GLN A 149 -52.88 -45.03 -9.77
C GLN A 149 -53.70 -45.78 -8.71
N HIS A 150 -54.19 -45.07 -7.69
CA HIS A 150 -55.17 -45.61 -6.74
C HIS A 150 -56.52 -45.87 -7.44
N LYS A 151 -56.81 -47.14 -7.71
CA LYS A 151 -58.13 -47.58 -8.19
C LYS A 151 -59.10 -47.70 -7.00
N ASN A 152 -59.90 -46.66 -6.78
CA ASN A 152 -61.03 -46.73 -5.85
C ASN A 152 -62.11 -47.67 -6.41
N LYS A 153 -62.35 -48.80 -5.74
CA LYS A 153 -63.52 -49.64 -5.97
C LYS A 153 -64.76 -48.97 -5.37
N LYS A 154 -65.83 -48.85 -6.16
CA LYS A 154 -67.16 -48.49 -5.65
C LYS A 154 -67.82 -49.72 -5.02
N ALA A 155 -68.55 -49.48 -3.93
CA ALA A 155 -69.74 -50.20 -3.49
C ALA A 155 -70.79 -49.14 -3.15
#